data_AF-A0A819XXM3-F1
#
_entry.id   AF-A0A819XXM3-F1
#
_cell.length_a   1.000
_cell.length_b   1.000
_cell.length_c   1.000
_cell.angle_alpha   90.00
_cell.angle_beta   90.00
_cell.angle_gamma   90.00
#
_symmetry.space_group_name_H-M   'P 1'
#
loop_
_entity.id
_entity.type
_entity.pdbx_description
1 polymer ?
#
loop_
_entity_poly.entity_id
_entity_poly.type
_entity_poly.pdbx_seq_one_letter_code
_entity_poly.pdbx_strand_id
1 'polypeptide(L)'
;MSLKSIRLWFHLLIVNDLPTIIFLFIWLVINILLFIGNYFNIHDSRKYFYLRSLISDGLSVARAAALCLNFNCFLILLPVCRNLLSLIRNILPHCITKTRFRRVTKRLFDQNIGFHRCVGYAICFWSIIHVGAHVYNYERLIDVNNEYQSLPSALNLLYLQSPESQVNPLERVNPNSLHVGSMLGTTAGITGVILCICLVIMLSSSTTLIRRSFYEIFWFAHHLFIIFFICLITHGLQR
;
A
#
# COMPACT_ATOMS: atom_id res chain seq x y z
N MET A 1 -20.02 -30.73 23.57
CA MET A 1 -20.44 -30.35 22.20
C MET A 1 -20.52 -31.63 21.36
N SER A 2 -21.68 -31.94 20.74
CA SER A 2 -21.90 -33.22 20.03
C SER A 2 -21.13 -33.29 18.70
N LEU A 3 -20.60 -34.47 18.34
CA LEU A 3 -19.93 -34.75 17.05
C LEU A 3 -20.77 -34.33 15.82
N LYS A 4 -22.11 -34.41 15.91
CA LYS A 4 -23.02 -33.95 14.85
C LYS A 4 -23.01 -32.43 14.70
N SER A 5 -22.87 -31.70 15.80
CA SER A 5 -22.78 -30.23 15.80
C SER A 5 -21.47 -29.74 15.18
N ILE A 6 -20.36 -30.43 15.45
CA ILE A 6 -19.05 -30.12 14.86
C ILE A 6 -19.07 -30.39 13.34
N ARG A 7 -19.64 -31.52 12.91
CA ARG A 7 -19.73 -31.87 11.48
C ARG A 7 -20.62 -30.90 10.70
N LEU A 8 -21.74 -30.47 11.31
CA LEU A 8 -22.64 -29.47 10.73
C LEU A 8 -21.96 -28.09 10.63
N TRP A 9 -21.24 -27.68 11.67
CA TRP A 9 -20.48 -26.44 11.68
C TRP A 9 -19.39 -26.43 10.60
N PHE A 10 -18.62 -27.52 10.47
CA PHE A 10 -17.62 -27.66 9.39
C PHE A 10 -18.26 -27.61 8.00
N HIS A 11 -19.39 -28.28 7.81
CA HIS A 11 -20.09 -28.28 6.52
C HIS A 11 -20.64 -26.88 6.19
N LEU A 12 -21.11 -26.13 7.19
CA LEU A 12 -21.58 -24.75 7.01
C LEU A 12 -20.42 -23.80 6.69
N LEU A 13 -19.28 -23.93 7.38
CA LEU A 13 -18.06 -23.16 7.13
C LEU A 13 -17.54 -23.39 5.70
N ILE A 14 -17.42 -24.65 5.30
CA ILE A 14 -16.91 -25.03 3.96
C ILE A 14 -17.84 -24.55 2.85
N VAL A 15 -19.16 -24.63 3.03
CA VAL A 15 -20.10 -24.25 1.97
C VAL A 15 -20.34 -22.74 1.91
N ASN A 16 -20.27 -22.04 3.04
CA ASN A 16 -20.62 -20.62 3.11
C ASN A 16 -19.41 -19.68 3.06
N ASP A 17 -18.32 -20.01 3.75
CA ASP A 17 -17.19 -19.08 3.95
C ASP A 17 -15.98 -19.40 3.06
N LEU A 18 -15.85 -20.64 2.60
CA LEU A 18 -14.73 -21.07 1.75
C LEU A 18 -14.53 -20.18 0.51
N PRO A 19 -15.56 -19.76 -0.25
CA PRO A 19 -15.33 -18.91 -1.42
C PRO A 19 -14.73 -17.55 -1.06
N THR A 20 -15.17 -16.94 0.05
CA THR A 20 -14.60 -15.68 0.56
C THR A 20 -13.15 -15.89 0.99
N ILE A 21 -12.85 -16.98 1.68
CA ILE A 21 -11.50 -17.33 2.11
C ILE A 21 -10.58 -17.54 0.89
N ILE A 22 -11.03 -18.28 -0.13
CA ILE A 22 -10.27 -18.48 -1.37
C ILE A 22 -10.02 -17.15 -2.07
N PHE A 23 -11.01 -16.27 -2.16
CA PHE A 23 -10.85 -14.95 -2.77
C PHE A 23 -9.82 -14.10 -2.00
N LEU A 24 -9.91 -14.06 -0.67
CA LEU A 24 -8.93 -13.37 0.17
C LEU A 24 -7.52 -13.96 0.02
N PHE A 25 -7.41 -15.28 -0.07
CA PHE A 25 -6.13 -15.96 -0.31
C PHE A 25 -5.53 -15.57 -1.67
N ILE A 26 -6.33 -15.58 -2.74
CA ILE A 26 -5.89 -15.13 -4.07
C ILE A 26 -5.41 -13.68 -4.03
N TRP A 27 -6.17 -12.78 -3.41
CA TRP A 27 -5.77 -11.39 -3.25
C TRP A 27 -4.46 -11.23 -2.47
N LEU A 28 -4.25 -12.02 -1.41
CA LEU A 28 -3.02 -12.02 -0.63
C LEU A 28 -1.83 -12.54 -1.44
N VAL A 29 -2.02 -13.61 -2.21
CA VAL A 29 -1.00 -14.13 -3.14
C VAL A 29 -0.64 -13.08 -4.19
N ILE A 30 -1.62 -12.38 -4.78
CA ILE A 30 -1.35 -11.30 -5.74
C ILE A 30 -0.49 -10.20 -5.11
N ASN A 31 -0.79 -9.78 -3.88
CA ASN A 31 0.04 -8.79 -3.17
C ASN A 31 1.48 -9.26 -2.99
N ILE A 32 1.69 -10.51 -2.57
CA ILE A 32 3.03 -11.08 -2.40
C ILE A 32 3.76 -11.15 -3.74
N LEU A 33 3.09 -11.61 -4.80
CA LEU A 33 3.68 -11.69 -6.14
C LEU A 33 4.04 -10.31 -6.71
N LEU A 34 3.19 -9.31 -6.50
CA LEU A 34 3.49 -7.92 -6.89
C LEU A 34 4.71 -7.39 -6.16
N PHE A 35 4.82 -7.65 -4.85
CA PHE A 35 5.98 -7.24 -4.07
C PHE A 35 7.26 -7.92 -4.56
N ILE A 36 7.27 -9.25 -4.61
CA ILE A 36 8.44 -10.04 -5.01
C ILE A 36 8.85 -9.73 -6.44
N GLY A 37 7.89 -9.70 -7.37
CA GLY A 37 8.15 -9.42 -8.78
C GLY A 37 8.74 -8.04 -9.00
N ASN A 38 8.20 -7.01 -8.34
CA ASN A 38 8.75 -5.66 -8.48
C ASN A 38 10.06 -5.46 -7.73
N TYR A 39 10.25 -6.14 -6.59
CA TYR A 39 11.51 -6.15 -5.86
C TYR A 39 12.66 -6.66 -6.73
N PHE A 40 12.50 -7.85 -7.34
CA PHE A 40 13.52 -8.41 -8.22
C PHE A 40 13.70 -7.61 -9.51
N ASN A 41 12.61 -7.10 -10.08
CA ASN A 41 12.70 -6.24 -11.27
C ASN A 41 13.57 -5.01 -11.03
N ILE A 42 13.42 -4.35 -9.87
CA ILE A 42 14.21 -3.16 -9.52
C ILE A 42 15.63 -3.54 -9.09
N HIS A 43 15.76 -4.61 -8.32
CA HIS A 43 17.07 -5.11 -7.87
C HIS A 43 17.96 -5.50 -9.07
N ASP A 44 17.43 -6.18 -10.07
CA ASP A 44 18.22 -6.67 -11.20
C ASP A 44 18.36 -5.65 -12.34
N SER A 45 17.60 -4.56 -12.28
CA SER A 45 17.62 -3.49 -13.29
C SER A 45 18.94 -2.71 -13.26
N ARG A 46 19.63 -2.65 -14.42
CA ARG A 46 20.85 -1.83 -14.60
C ARG A 46 20.60 -0.33 -14.43
N LYS A 47 19.37 0.14 -14.69
CA LYS A 47 18.97 1.55 -14.54
C LYS A 47 19.18 2.07 -13.11
N TYR A 48 18.95 1.23 -12.11
CA TYR A 48 19.03 1.60 -10.69
C TYR A 48 20.32 1.11 -10.04
N PHE A 49 21.30 0.63 -10.81
CA PHE A 49 22.55 0.09 -10.29
C PHE A 49 23.27 1.10 -9.38
N TYR A 50 23.40 2.35 -9.83
CA TYR A 50 24.04 3.41 -9.06
C TYR A 50 23.29 3.73 -7.77
N LEU A 51 21.97 3.90 -7.85
CA LEU A 51 21.15 4.23 -6.69
C LEU A 51 21.18 3.10 -5.66
N ARG A 52 21.10 1.84 -6.10
CA ARG A 52 21.24 0.67 -5.22
C ARG A 52 22.64 0.58 -4.60
N SER A 53 23.70 1.00 -5.29
CA SER A 53 25.04 1.07 -4.68
C SER A 53 25.11 2.08 -3.54
N LEU A 54 24.24 3.10 -3.51
CA LEU A 54 24.17 4.11 -2.46
C LEU A 54 23.23 3.67 -1.32
N ILE A 55 21.98 3.35 -1.64
CA ILE A 55 20.90 3.08 -0.66
C ILE A 55 20.59 1.59 -0.45
N SER A 56 21.38 0.69 -1.05
CA SER A 56 21.22 -0.76 -0.95
C SER A 56 19.82 -1.22 -1.39
N ASP A 57 19.33 -2.30 -0.78
CA ASP A 57 18.03 -2.91 -1.07
C ASP A 57 16.82 -2.07 -0.66
N GLY A 58 17.03 -0.99 0.12
CA GLY A 58 15.95 -0.14 0.60
C GLY A 58 15.17 0.54 -0.53
N LEU A 59 15.80 0.81 -1.68
CA LEU A 59 15.11 1.30 -2.88
C LEU A 59 14.09 0.28 -3.39
N SER A 60 14.54 -0.96 -3.56
CA SER A 60 13.74 -2.06 -4.09
C SER A 60 12.55 -2.35 -3.16
N VAL A 61 12.78 -2.35 -1.84
CA VAL A 61 11.72 -2.51 -0.85
C VAL A 61 10.73 -1.36 -0.89
N ALA A 62 11.19 -0.10 -0.90
CA ALA A 62 10.32 1.07 -0.93
C ALA A 62 9.40 1.09 -2.16
N ARG A 63 9.95 0.78 -3.34
CA ARG A 63 9.21 0.76 -4.61
C ARG A 63 8.30 -0.46 -4.74
N ALA A 64 8.70 -1.63 -4.25
CA ALA A 64 7.84 -2.82 -4.18
C ALA A 64 6.64 -2.61 -3.24
N ALA A 65 6.87 -2.02 -2.07
CA ALA A 65 5.80 -1.65 -1.13
C ALA A 65 4.87 -0.58 -1.73
N ALA A 66 5.42 0.40 -2.46
CA ALA A 66 4.62 1.41 -3.17
C ALA A 66 3.70 0.81 -4.24
N LEU A 67 4.16 -0.20 -4.99
CA LEU A 67 3.32 -0.90 -5.96
C LEU A 67 2.16 -1.63 -5.26
N CYS A 68 2.43 -2.29 -4.13
CA CYS A 68 1.40 -2.95 -3.33
C CYS A 68 0.42 -1.94 -2.73
N LEU A 69 0.89 -0.77 -2.28
CA LEU A 69 0.03 0.33 -1.85
C LEU A 69 -0.87 0.81 -2.98
N ASN A 70 -0.33 1.10 -4.16
CA ASN A 70 -1.12 1.54 -5.30
C ASN A 70 -2.20 0.53 -5.68
N PHE A 71 -1.87 -0.76 -5.67
CA PHE A 71 -2.83 -1.83 -5.90
C PHE A 71 -3.96 -1.84 -4.86
N ASN A 72 -3.63 -1.79 -3.56
CA ASN A 72 -4.65 -1.81 -2.51
C ASN A 72 -5.45 -0.50 -2.43
N CYS A 73 -4.84 0.66 -2.68
CA CYS A 73 -5.51 1.95 -2.75
C CYS A 73 -6.45 2.04 -3.96
N PHE A 74 -6.16 1.36 -5.07
CA PHE A 74 -7.14 1.20 -6.15
C PHE A 74 -8.31 0.30 -5.71
N LEU A 75 -8.01 -0.82 -5.06
CA LEU A 75 -9.01 -1.79 -4.64
C LEU A 75 -9.93 -1.31 -3.52
N ILE A 76 -9.49 -0.41 -2.62
CA ILE A 76 -10.26 -0.02 -1.42
C ILE A 76 -11.60 0.66 -1.74
N LEU A 77 -11.72 1.32 -2.89
CA LEU A 77 -12.92 2.02 -3.34
C LEU A 77 -13.96 1.08 -3.97
N LEU A 78 -13.51 0.04 -4.68
CA LEU A 78 -14.40 -0.90 -5.39
C LEU A 78 -15.50 -1.51 -4.50
N PRO A 79 -15.22 -1.96 -3.26
CA PRO A 79 -16.22 -2.52 -2.36
C PRO A 79 -17.28 -1.52 -1.89
N VAL A 80 -17.00 -0.21 -1.96
CA VAL A 80 -17.89 0.84 -1.45
C VAL A 80 -18.78 1.39 -2.57
N CYS A 81 -18.40 1.22 -3.84
CA CYS A 81 -19.17 1.62 -5.02
C CYS A 81 -20.42 0.74 -5.25
N ARG A 82 -21.49 0.94 -4.47
CA ARG A 82 -22.73 0.15 -4.51
C ARG A 82 -23.36 0.03 -5.90
N ASN A 83 -23.35 1.11 -6.69
CA ASN A 83 -23.92 1.11 -8.04
C ASN A 83 -23.10 0.24 -9.00
N LEU A 84 -21.76 0.32 -8.93
CA LEU A 84 -20.86 -0.52 -9.71
C LEU A 84 -21.01 -2.00 -9.32
N LEU A 85 -21.10 -2.30 -8.03
CA LEU A 85 -21.30 -3.66 -7.56
C LEU A 85 -22.66 -4.22 -8.00
N SER A 86 -23.71 -3.38 -7.98
CA SER A 86 -25.02 -3.75 -8.51
C SER A 86 -24.98 -4.03 -10.02
N LEU A 87 -24.27 -3.21 -10.79
CA LEU A 87 -24.06 -3.39 -12.22
C LEU A 87 -23.33 -4.71 -12.53
N ILE A 88 -22.20 -4.96 -11.86
CA ILE A 88 -21.43 -6.19 -12.00
C ILE A 88 -22.30 -7.40 -11.64
N ARG A 89 -23.09 -7.30 -10.57
CA ARG A 89 -24.02 -8.37 -10.15
C ARG A 89 -25.11 -8.67 -11.18
N ASN A 90 -25.49 -7.70 -12.01
CA ASN A 90 -26.52 -7.86 -13.03
C ASN A 90 -25.96 -8.34 -14.39
N ILE A 91 -24.73 -7.95 -14.74
CA ILE A 91 -24.05 -8.34 -15.99
C ILE A 91 -23.46 -9.77 -15.90
N LEU A 92 -22.80 -10.09 -14.79
CA LEU A 92 -22.09 -11.36 -14.61
C LEU A 92 -22.97 -12.63 -14.71
N PRO A 93 -24.25 -12.64 -14.29
CA PRO A 93 -25.15 -13.78 -14.47
C PRO A 93 -25.52 -14.08 -15.93
N HIS A 94 -25.40 -13.11 -16.84
CA HIS A 94 -25.73 -13.33 -18.25
C HIS A 94 -24.63 -14.13 -18.98
N CYS A 95 -23.38 -14.03 -18.52
CA CYS A 95 -22.24 -14.76 -19.09
C CYS A 95 -22.00 -16.15 -18.47
N ILE A 96 -22.61 -16.48 -17.32
CA ILE A 96 -22.29 -17.71 -16.56
C ILE A 96 -23.56 -18.49 -16.22
N THR A 97 -23.93 -19.44 -17.09
CA THR A 97 -25.09 -20.34 -17.02
C THR A 97 -25.09 -21.37 -15.87
N LYS A 98 -24.24 -21.22 -14.84
CA LYS A 98 -24.22 -22.13 -13.68
C LYS A 98 -24.81 -21.48 -12.41
N THR A 99 -26.01 -21.93 -12.04
CA THR A 99 -26.77 -21.52 -10.84
C THR A 99 -26.00 -21.60 -9.50
N ARG A 100 -24.95 -22.43 -9.41
CA ARG A 100 -24.07 -22.53 -8.23
C ARG A 100 -23.04 -21.40 -8.16
N PHE A 101 -22.44 -21.02 -9.29
CA PHE A 101 -21.46 -19.93 -9.36
C PHE A 101 -22.11 -18.56 -9.09
N ARG A 102 -23.33 -18.34 -9.63
CA ARG A 102 -24.13 -17.14 -9.36
C ARG A 102 -24.41 -16.90 -7.86
N ARG A 103 -24.64 -17.98 -7.09
CA ARG A 103 -24.85 -17.88 -5.64
C ARG A 103 -23.58 -17.53 -4.88
N VAL A 104 -22.45 -18.09 -5.31
CA VAL A 104 -21.12 -17.83 -4.72
C VAL A 104 -20.68 -16.39 -4.99
N THR A 105 -20.77 -15.92 -6.23
CA THR A 105 -20.37 -14.55 -6.60
C THR A 105 -21.24 -13.51 -5.92
N LYS A 106 -22.57 -13.70 -5.85
CA LYS A 106 -23.46 -12.80 -5.12
C LYS A 106 -23.05 -12.66 -3.66
N ARG A 107 -22.75 -13.76 -2.98
CA ARG A 107 -22.32 -13.74 -1.56
C ARG A 107 -20.97 -13.05 -1.36
N LEU A 108 -20.02 -13.25 -2.28
CA LEU A 108 -18.74 -12.54 -2.26
C LEU A 108 -18.94 -11.02 -2.31
N PHE A 109 -19.83 -10.56 -3.19
CA PHE A 109 -20.18 -9.14 -3.29
C PHE A 109 -21.01 -8.64 -2.09
N ASP A 110 -21.81 -9.49 -1.45
CA ASP A 110 -22.55 -9.15 -0.23
C ASP A 110 -21.61 -8.97 0.99
N GLN A 111 -20.40 -9.55 0.97
CA GLN A 111 -19.36 -9.38 2.00
C GLN A 111 -18.31 -8.30 1.65
N ASN A 112 -18.62 -7.38 0.73
CA ASN A 112 -17.75 -6.30 0.27
C ASN A 112 -17.15 -5.42 1.41
N ILE A 113 -17.93 -5.07 2.44
CA ILE A 113 -17.42 -4.27 3.58
C ILE A 113 -16.44 -5.06 4.46
N GLY A 114 -16.56 -6.39 4.48
CA GLY A 114 -15.54 -7.26 5.08
C GLY A 114 -14.21 -7.13 4.34
N PHE A 115 -14.25 -7.24 3.02
CA PHE A 115 -13.07 -7.08 2.17
C PHE A 115 -12.46 -5.67 2.25
N HIS A 116 -13.27 -4.61 2.26
CA HIS A 116 -12.81 -3.24 2.47
C HIS A 116 -11.97 -3.09 3.75
N ARG A 117 -12.40 -3.71 4.86
CA ARG A 117 -11.63 -3.71 6.12
C ARG A 117 -10.30 -4.45 5.98
N CYS A 118 -10.29 -5.61 5.32
CA CYS A 118 -9.05 -6.36 5.05
C CYS A 118 -8.06 -5.54 4.21
N VAL A 119 -8.54 -4.89 3.15
CA VAL A 119 -7.71 -4.01 2.30
C VAL A 119 -7.18 -2.82 3.09
N GLY A 120 -8.00 -2.22 3.96
CA GLY A 120 -7.57 -1.13 4.85
C GLY A 120 -6.40 -1.54 5.76
N TYR A 121 -6.43 -2.75 6.34
CA TYR A 121 -5.31 -3.27 7.12
C TYR A 121 -4.06 -3.54 6.26
N ALA A 122 -4.22 -4.03 5.03
CA ALA A 122 -3.10 -4.20 4.11
C ALA A 122 -2.46 -2.86 3.70
N ILE A 123 -3.26 -1.81 3.48
CA ILE A 123 -2.73 -0.46 3.23
C ILE A 123 -1.86 -0.03 4.40
N CYS A 124 -2.32 -0.20 5.64
CA CYS A 124 -1.53 0.15 6.83
C CYS A 124 -0.22 -0.64 6.91
N PHE A 125 -0.27 -1.95 6.68
CA PHE A 125 0.91 -2.81 6.67
C PHE A 125 1.95 -2.36 5.62
N TRP A 126 1.52 -2.16 4.38
CA TRP A 126 2.42 -1.72 3.31
C TRP A 126 2.90 -0.29 3.50
N SER A 127 2.11 0.59 4.12
CA SER A 127 2.53 1.95 4.49
C SER A 127 3.67 1.93 5.50
N ILE A 128 3.61 1.07 6.51
CA ILE A 128 4.70 0.92 7.49
C ILE A 128 5.99 0.47 6.81
N ILE A 129 5.92 -0.55 5.94
CA ILE A 129 7.08 -1.05 5.19
C ILE A 129 7.63 0.05 4.26
N HIS A 130 6.76 0.75 3.54
CA HIS A 130 7.15 1.80 2.61
C HIS A 130 7.84 2.99 3.31
N VAL A 131 7.25 3.49 4.40
CA VAL A 131 7.83 4.57 5.20
C VAL A 131 9.15 4.12 5.85
N GLY A 132 9.19 2.91 6.43
CA GLY A 132 10.40 2.36 7.02
C GLY A 132 11.54 2.23 6.01
N ALA A 133 11.25 1.79 4.78
CA ALA A 133 12.23 1.72 3.71
C ALA A 133 12.71 3.12 3.27
N HIS A 134 11.83 4.12 3.24
CA HIS A 134 12.23 5.51 3.00
C HIS A 134 13.15 6.05 4.10
N VAL A 135 12.85 5.80 5.37
CA VAL A 135 13.73 6.19 6.50
C VAL A 135 15.10 5.55 6.36
N TYR A 136 15.15 4.22 6.12
CA TYR A 136 16.40 3.50 5.89
C TYR A 136 17.22 4.07 4.72
N ASN A 137 16.57 4.42 3.60
CA ASN A 137 17.24 5.04 2.46
C ASN A 137 17.86 6.40 2.83
N TYR A 138 17.14 7.22 3.60
CA TYR A 138 17.66 8.52 4.06
C TYR A 138 18.82 8.36 5.04
N GLU A 139 18.74 7.44 6.00
CA GLU A 139 19.85 7.14 6.92
C GLU A 139 21.11 6.72 6.15
N ARG A 140 20.96 5.82 5.17
CA ARG A 140 22.10 5.37 4.37
C ARG A 140 22.72 6.48 3.53
N LEU A 141 21.91 7.39 2.99
CA LEU A 141 22.41 8.56 2.27
C LEU A 141 23.21 9.50 3.18
N ILE A 142 22.78 9.67 4.43
CA ILE A 142 23.49 10.47 5.43
C ILE A 142 24.84 9.83 5.76
N ASP A 143 24.88 8.51 5.98
CA ASP A 143 26.12 7.78 6.23
C ASP A 143 27.13 7.96 5.08
N VAL A 144 26.67 7.78 3.84
CA VAL A 144 27.52 7.94 2.64
C VAL A 144 28.02 9.39 2.48
N ASN A 145 27.22 10.38 2.85
CA ASN A 145 27.61 11.78 2.79
C ASN A 145 28.65 12.16 3.85
N ASN A 146 28.53 11.59 5.06
CA ASN A 146 29.44 11.86 6.18
C ASN A 146 30.79 11.14 6.04
N GLU A 147 30.83 10.04 5.29
CA GLU A 147 32.05 9.27 5.03
C GLU A 147 32.89 9.93 3.91
N TYR A 148 33.73 10.90 4.28
CA TYR A 148 34.66 11.51 3.35
C TYR A 148 35.71 10.49 2.88
N GLN A 149 35.91 10.39 1.56
CA GLN A 149 36.85 9.50 0.85
C GLN A 149 36.39 8.06 0.54
N SER A 150 35.12 7.69 0.79
CA SER A 150 34.59 6.41 0.30
C SER A 150 34.14 6.48 -1.16
N LEU A 151 34.29 5.38 -1.91
CA LEU A 151 33.82 5.27 -3.31
C LEU A 151 32.32 5.67 -3.45
N PRO A 152 31.42 5.29 -2.53
CA PRO A 152 30.02 5.76 -2.54
C PRO A 152 29.87 7.28 -2.40
N SER A 153 30.72 7.92 -1.58
CA SER A 153 30.70 9.39 -1.38
C SER A 153 31.13 10.13 -2.65
N ALA A 154 32.21 9.67 -3.30
CA ALA A 154 32.65 10.21 -4.59
C ALA A 154 31.59 10.01 -5.69
N LEU A 155 30.91 8.86 -5.71
CA LEU A 155 29.81 8.58 -6.64
C LEU A 155 28.59 9.48 -6.38
N ASN A 156 28.25 9.77 -5.12
CA ASN A 156 27.16 10.67 -4.76
C ASN A 156 27.43 12.10 -5.28
N LEU A 157 28.66 12.61 -5.14
CA LEU A 157 29.07 13.92 -5.64
C LEU A 157 29.02 14.03 -7.17
N LEU A 158 29.47 12.99 -7.88
CA LEU A 158 29.40 12.94 -9.35
C LEU A 158 27.95 12.87 -9.84
N TYR A 159 27.09 12.13 -9.13
CA TYR A 159 25.68 12.00 -9.50
C TYR A 159 24.91 13.30 -9.31
N LEU A 160 25.19 14.08 -8.25
CA LEU A 160 24.62 15.42 -8.03
C LEU A 160 24.94 16.43 -9.16
N GLN A 161 26.01 16.19 -9.92
CA GLN A 161 26.42 17.05 -11.02
C GLN A 161 25.73 16.68 -12.36
N SER A 162 24.98 15.58 -12.39
CA SER A 162 24.26 15.12 -13.60
C SER A 162 22.87 15.77 -13.71
N PRO A 163 22.56 16.47 -14.82
CA PRO A 163 21.26 17.12 -15.03
C PRO A 163 20.08 16.15 -15.23
N GLU A 164 20.34 14.85 -15.38
CA GLU A 164 19.31 13.79 -15.47
C GLU A 164 19.05 13.07 -14.13
N SER A 165 19.64 13.53 -13.03
CA SER A 165 19.57 12.87 -11.72
C SER A 165 18.24 13.09 -10.97
N GLN A 166 17.11 13.18 -11.68
CA GLN A 166 15.76 13.35 -11.12
C GLN A 166 15.37 12.32 -10.05
N VAL A 167 16.15 11.25 -9.88
CA VAL A 167 15.94 10.19 -8.90
C VAL A 167 16.68 10.43 -7.57
N ASN A 168 17.53 11.46 -7.43
CA ASN A 168 18.09 11.85 -6.14
C ASN A 168 17.21 12.94 -5.50
N PRO A 169 16.52 12.67 -4.37
CA PRO A 169 15.77 13.71 -3.65
C PRO A 169 16.66 14.84 -3.10
N LEU A 170 17.98 14.68 -3.19
CA LEU A 170 18.99 15.54 -2.59
C LEU A 170 19.47 16.69 -3.49
N GLU A 171 18.93 16.85 -4.71
CA GLU A 171 19.34 17.89 -5.67
C GLU A 171 19.28 19.32 -5.08
N ARG A 172 18.61 19.51 -3.92
CA ARG A 172 18.43 20.82 -3.26
C ARG A 172 18.76 20.86 -1.77
N VAL A 173 19.28 19.77 -1.18
CA VAL A 173 19.52 19.73 0.27
C VAL A 173 20.99 19.99 0.55
N ASN A 174 21.28 21.05 1.30
CA ASN A 174 22.64 21.40 1.71
C ASN A 174 23.25 20.21 2.49
N PRO A 175 24.43 19.68 2.11
CA PRO A 175 25.02 18.49 2.73
C PRO A 175 25.23 18.64 4.25
N ASN A 176 25.35 19.87 4.74
CA ASN A 176 25.54 20.18 6.16
C ASN A 176 24.23 20.17 6.99
N SER A 177 23.07 20.04 6.35
CA SER A 177 21.75 19.97 7.02
C SER A 177 21.01 18.67 6.72
N LEU A 178 21.71 17.64 6.23
CA LEU A 178 21.13 16.36 5.87
C LEU A 178 20.89 15.50 7.12
N HIS A 179 19.71 15.65 7.72
CA HIS A 179 19.22 14.81 8.81
C HIS A 179 17.99 14.04 8.31
N VAL A 180 17.50 13.02 9.03
CA VAL A 180 16.27 12.30 8.64
C VAL A 180 15.08 13.25 8.44
N GLY A 181 15.03 14.36 9.21
CA GLY A 181 14.03 15.42 9.04
C GLY A 181 14.10 16.19 7.71
N SER A 182 15.21 16.11 6.95
CA SER A 182 15.34 16.70 5.61
C SER A 182 14.33 16.13 4.62
N MET A 183 13.81 14.92 4.87
CA MET A 183 12.72 14.35 4.07
C MET A 183 11.51 15.29 4.02
N LEU A 184 11.23 16.04 5.10
CA LEU A 184 10.12 17.00 5.20
C LEU A 184 10.34 18.27 4.37
N GLY A 185 11.56 18.51 3.88
CA GLY A 185 11.84 19.57 2.92
C GLY A 185 11.47 19.19 1.47
N THR A 186 11.25 17.90 1.21
CA THR A 186 10.85 17.40 -0.10
C THR A 186 9.32 17.36 -0.22
N THR A 187 8.83 17.60 -1.44
CA THR A 187 7.41 17.46 -1.75
C THR A 187 6.89 16.04 -1.46
N ALA A 188 7.76 15.02 -1.60
CA ALA A 188 7.46 13.62 -1.28
C ALA A 188 7.30 13.39 0.21
N GLY A 189 8.17 13.95 1.05
CA GLY A 189 8.05 13.81 2.50
C GLY A 189 6.84 14.54 3.06
N ILE A 190 6.55 15.78 2.59
CA ILE A 190 5.37 16.53 3.06
C ILE A 190 4.08 15.78 2.71
N THR A 191 3.93 15.37 1.45
CA THR A 191 2.75 14.62 1.01
C THR A 191 2.65 13.26 1.71
N GLY A 192 3.77 12.57 1.93
CA GLY A 192 3.83 11.30 2.67
C GLY A 192 3.39 11.43 4.13
N VAL A 193 3.79 12.49 4.82
CA VAL A 193 3.35 12.75 6.21
C VAL A 193 1.85 13.05 6.26
N ILE A 194 1.35 13.88 5.36
CA ILE A 194 -0.10 14.16 5.28
C ILE A 194 -0.88 12.87 5.04
N LEU A 195 -0.41 12.00 4.14
CA LEU A 195 -1.00 10.68 3.90
C LEU A 195 -1.02 9.81 5.17
N CYS A 196 0.08 9.75 5.90
CA CYS A 196 0.17 8.96 7.13
C CYS A 196 -0.80 9.48 8.21
N ILE A 197 -0.86 10.80 8.40
CA ILE A 197 -1.80 11.42 9.36
C ILE A 197 -3.25 11.10 8.97
N CYS A 198 -3.62 11.29 7.70
CA CYS A 198 -4.96 10.95 7.22
C CYS A 198 -5.28 9.47 7.44
N LEU A 199 -4.33 8.57 7.13
CA LEU A 199 -4.51 7.13 7.30
C LEU A 199 -4.74 6.75 8.77
N VAL A 200 -3.95 7.31 9.69
CA VAL A 200 -4.07 7.05 11.13
C VAL A 200 -5.43 7.53 11.65
N ILE A 201 -5.86 8.74 11.28
CA ILE A 201 -7.15 9.29 11.70
C ILE A 201 -8.32 8.45 11.14
N MET A 202 -8.27 8.08 9.85
CA MET A 202 -9.29 7.23 9.25
C MET A 202 -9.33 5.84 9.90
N LEU A 203 -8.19 5.21 10.16
CA LEU A 203 -8.13 3.88 10.74
C LEU A 203 -8.61 3.84 12.19
N SER A 204 -8.13 4.78 13.01
CA SER A 204 -8.49 4.89 14.42
C SER A 204 -9.99 5.13 14.61
N SER A 205 -10.56 6.09 13.89
CA SER A 205 -12.00 6.38 13.90
C SER A 205 -12.87 5.22 13.38
N SER A 206 -12.31 4.34 12.55
CA SER A 206 -13.01 3.17 11.99
C SER A 206 -13.05 1.95 12.90
N THR A 207 -12.37 2.00 14.06
CA THR A 207 -12.40 0.91 15.04
C THR A 207 -13.83 0.66 15.54
N THR A 208 -14.12 -0.59 15.92
CA THR A 208 -15.48 -0.98 16.35
C THR A 208 -15.96 -0.23 17.59
N LEU A 209 -15.04 0.22 18.44
CA LEU A 209 -15.34 1.00 19.64
C LEU A 209 -15.87 2.39 19.24
N ILE A 210 -15.08 3.15 18.47
CA ILE A 210 -15.45 4.52 18.08
C ILE A 210 -16.65 4.52 17.14
N ARG A 211 -16.68 3.64 16.12
CA ARG A 211 -17.78 3.62 15.15
C ARG A 211 -19.14 3.26 15.74
N ARG A 212 -19.19 2.47 16.83
CA ARG A 212 -20.46 2.09 17.49
C ARG A 212 -20.93 3.16 18.47
N SER A 213 -20.02 3.83 19.17
CA SER A 213 -20.35 4.83 20.18
C SER A 213 -20.49 6.24 19.60
N PHE A 214 -19.70 6.58 18.59
CA PHE A 214 -19.59 7.92 17.99
C PHE A 214 -19.56 7.84 16.46
N TYR A 215 -20.72 7.53 15.87
CA TYR A 215 -20.83 7.34 14.41
C TYR A 215 -20.47 8.60 13.60
N GLU A 216 -20.83 9.79 14.09
CA GLU A 216 -20.50 11.06 13.42
C GLU A 216 -18.99 11.27 13.29
N ILE A 217 -18.22 10.97 14.34
CA ILE A 217 -16.75 11.08 14.31
C ILE A 217 -16.18 10.15 13.24
N PHE A 218 -16.65 8.89 13.21
CA PHE A 218 -16.29 7.96 12.14
C PHE A 218 -16.61 8.56 10.76
N TRP A 219 -17.83 9.05 10.56
CA TRP A 219 -18.29 9.52 9.25
C TRP A 219 -17.46 10.71 8.75
N PHE A 220 -17.27 11.75 9.58
CA PHE A 220 -16.48 12.93 9.22
C PHE A 220 -15.00 12.59 9.02
N ALA A 221 -14.41 11.81 9.93
CA ALA A 221 -13.02 11.40 9.81
C ALA A 221 -12.78 10.53 8.56
N HIS A 222 -13.72 9.66 8.18
CA HIS A 222 -13.54 8.81 7.00
C HIS A 222 -13.52 9.61 5.69
N HIS A 223 -14.17 10.78 5.61
CA HIS A 223 -14.14 11.66 4.43
C HIS A 223 -12.75 12.24 4.11
N LEU A 224 -11.80 12.13 5.04
CA LEU A 224 -10.38 12.38 4.78
C LEU A 224 -9.83 11.54 3.61
N PHE A 225 -10.55 10.51 3.15
CA PHE A 225 -10.20 9.77 1.94
C PHE A 225 -10.02 10.69 0.72
N ILE A 226 -10.77 11.81 0.63
CA ILE A 226 -10.64 12.77 -0.47
C ILE A 226 -9.25 13.40 -0.46
N ILE A 227 -8.83 13.92 0.68
CA ILE A 227 -7.49 14.50 0.88
C ILE A 227 -6.43 13.43 0.68
N PHE A 228 -6.65 12.23 1.21
CA PHE A 228 -5.75 11.09 1.05
C PHE A 228 -5.50 10.77 -0.43
N PHE A 229 -6.53 10.66 -1.28
CA PHE A 229 -6.32 10.36 -2.71
C PHE A 229 -5.66 11.50 -3.48
N ILE A 230 -5.97 12.76 -3.16
CA ILE A 230 -5.29 13.92 -3.77
C ILE A 230 -3.79 13.87 -3.43
N CYS A 231 -3.45 13.70 -2.16
CA CYS A 231 -2.07 13.57 -1.71
C CYS A 231 -1.38 12.32 -2.27
N LEU A 232 -2.12 11.21 -2.47
CA LEU A 232 -1.56 9.97 -3.02
C LEU A 232 -1.10 10.17 -4.45
N ILE A 233 -1.89 10.88 -5.26
CA ILE A 233 -1.55 11.21 -6.64
C ILE A 233 -0.32 12.12 -6.67
N THR A 234 -0.32 13.20 -5.88
CA THR A 234 0.82 14.15 -5.86
C THR A 234 2.10 13.52 -5.33
N HIS A 235 2.00 12.64 -4.33
CA HIS A 235 3.11 11.85 -3.81
C HIS A 235 3.67 10.89 -4.85
N GLY A 236 2.82 10.16 -5.57
CA GLY A 236 3.23 9.18 -6.59
C GLY A 236 3.81 9.80 -7.88
N LEU A 237 3.55 11.09 -8.14
CA LEU A 237 4.09 11.83 -9.28
C LEU A 237 5.56 12.22 -9.10
N GLN A 238 6.04 12.29 -7.86
CA GLN A 238 7.45 12.57 -7.56
C GLN A 238 8.23 11.26 -7.72
N ARG A 239 8.66 10.99 -8.97
CA ARG A 239 9.36 9.76 -9.35
C ARG A 239 10.87 9.94 -9.34
#